data_AF-A0A3C1T985-F1
#
_entry.id   AF-A0A3C1T985-F1
#
_cell.length_a   1.000
_cell.length_b   1.000
_cell.length_c   1.000
_cell.angle_alpha   90.00
_cell.angle_beta   90.00
_cell.angle_gamma   90.00
#
_symmetry.space_group_name_H-M   'P 1'
#
loop_
_entity.id
_entity.type
_entity.pdbx_description
1 polymer ?
#
loop_
_entity_poly.entity_id
_entity_poly.type
_entity_poly.pdbx_seq_one_letter_code
_entity_poly.pdbx_strand_id
1 'polypeptide(L)'
;MSSSIDTLISSTEDPGLKTIAQKVKKNERITDEECLQLFENGSLAFVGGLANYIREQKHGDTTYFNRNFHIEPTNVCVFSCNFCSYSRLYAHKEDGWELSIDQMLDIVKSYDGKPITEVHIVGGVHPKMNMAYFIELMQKIKAHRPGLHVKAFTAVELDYMFRKAKLSTEEGMKQLHAAGLDSLPGGGAEIFHPEIREQICADKVNADGWLSIHEAAHNLGMHSNATMLYGHIEKYEHRIDHMRRLRELQDKTGGFNTFIPLKFRNKDNAMSNVPESPVSEDMRLYAIARIYLDNFPHLKAYWPMLGRQNAQLTLSFGVNDIDGTIDDSTK
;
A
#
# COMPACT_ATOMS: atom_id res chain seq x y z
N MET A 1 -27.09 -17.79 14.99
CA MET A 1 -25.95 -18.13 14.13
C MET A 1 -24.98 -19.01 14.92
N SER A 2 -25.29 -20.30 15.17
CA SER A 2 -24.21 -21.24 15.47
C SER A 2 -23.33 -21.28 14.21
N SER A 3 -22.16 -20.67 14.34
CA SER A 3 -21.55 -19.79 13.34
C SER A 3 -20.94 -20.56 12.17
N SER A 4 -21.04 -20.02 10.95
CA SER A 4 -20.43 -20.54 9.72
C SER A 4 -18.97 -21.01 9.88
N ILE A 5 -18.22 -20.38 10.80
CA ILE A 5 -16.85 -20.74 11.16
C ILE A 5 -16.72 -22.14 11.79
N ASP A 6 -17.70 -22.63 12.54
CA ASP A 6 -17.66 -23.97 13.15
C ASP A 6 -17.78 -25.07 12.09
N THR A 7 -18.68 -24.86 11.11
CA THR A 7 -18.79 -25.73 9.94
C THR A 7 -17.47 -25.72 9.15
N LEU A 8 -16.87 -24.54 8.95
CA LEU A 8 -15.58 -24.43 8.27
C LEU A 8 -14.45 -25.19 9.00
N ILE A 9 -14.35 -25.04 10.33
CA ILE A 9 -13.38 -25.77 11.16
C ILE A 9 -13.58 -27.29 11.03
N SER A 10 -14.83 -27.75 11.04
CA SER A 10 -15.14 -29.18 10.91
C SER A 10 -14.87 -29.75 9.51
N SER A 11 -14.81 -28.90 8.48
CA SER A 11 -14.70 -29.31 7.07
C SER A 11 -13.29 -29.66 6.61
N THR A 12 -12.26 -29.21 7.31
CA THR A 12 -10.87 -29.61 7.03
C THR A 12 -10.50 -30.83 7.87
N GLU A 13 -9.70 -31.75 7.35
CA GLU A 13 -9.14 -32.87 8.12
C GLU A 13 -7.73 -32.58 8.64
N ASP A 14 -7.05 -31.57 8.09
CA ASP A 14 -5.70 -31.17 8.46
C ASP A 14 -5.66 -30.58 9.89
N PRO A 15 -4.92 -31.21 10.83
CA PRO A 15 -4.84 -30.75 12.22
C PRO A 15 -4.21 -29.36 12.40
N GLY A 16 -3.27 -28.99 11.53
CA GLY A 16 -2.64 -27.67 11.53
C GLY A 16 -3.63 -26.60 11.13
N LEU A 17 -4.35 -26.82 10.01
CA LEU A 17 -5.41 -25.91 9.57
C LEU A 17 -6.55 -25.79 10.59
N LYS A 18 -6.94 -26.89 11.26
CA LYS A 18 -7.91 -26.83 12.37
C LYS A 18 -7.44 -25.92 13.49
N THR A 19 -6.17 -26.06 13.89
CA THR A 19 -5.57 -25.24 14.97
C THR A 19 -5.59 -23.76 14.59
N ILE A 20 -5.22 -23.44 13.36
CA ILE A 20 -5.24 -22.06 12.84
C ILE A 20 -6.66 -21.48 12.82
N ALA A 21 -7.65 -22.23 12.34
CA ALA A 21 -9.03 -21.78 12.32
C ALA A 21 -9.62 -21.59 13.74
N GLN A 22 -9.21 -22.41 14.71
CA GLN A 22 -9.56 -22.21 16.11
C GLN A 22 -8.96 -20.93 16.70
N LYS A 23 -7.71 -20.60 16.34
CA LYS A 23 -7.09 -19.31 16.70
C LYS A 23 -7.87 -18.14 16.11
N VAL A 24 -8.19 -18.19 14.82
CA VAL A 24 -9.02 -17.17 14.15
C VAL A 24 -10.35 -16.97 14.88
N LYS A 25 -11.06 -18.06 15.21
CA LYS A 25 -12.33 -18.00 15.96
C LYS A 25 -12.17 -17.31 17.32
N LYS A 26 -11.01 -17.45 17.97
CA LYS A 26 -10.71 -16.85 19.27
C LYS A 26 -10.05 -15.47 19.18
N ASN A 27 -9.85 -14.92 17.97
CA ASN A 27 -9.06 -13.71 17.72
C ASN A 27 -7.61 -13.81 18.22
N GLU A 28 -7.01 -15.00 18.14
CA GLU A 28 -5.62 -15.24 18.49
C GLU A 28 -4.72 -15.06 17.26
N ARG A 29 -3.57 -14.40 17.46
CA ARG A 29 -2.56 -14.17 16.43
C ARG A 29 -1.96 -15.48 15.93
N ILE A 30 -1.78 -15.58 14.61
CA ILE A 30 -1.09 -16.70 13.97
C ILE A 30 0.41 -16.43 13.77
N THR A 31 1.22 -17.48 13.82
CA THR A 31 2.67 -17.43 13.60
C THR A 31 3.02 -17.41 12.10
N ASP A 32 4.30 -17.23 11.79
CA ASP A 32 4.81 -17.25 10.41
C ASP A 32 4.66 -18.64 9.79
N GLU A 33 4.93 -19.69 10.57
CA GLU A 33 4.79 -21.09 10.16
C GLU A 33 3.32 -21.43 9.87
N GLU A 34 2.41 -20.95 10.72
CA GLU A 34 0.97 -21.10 10.51
C GLU A 34 0.51 -20.35 9.26
N CYS A 35 1.07 -19.15 9.00
CA CYS A 35 0.80 -18.40 7.77
C CYS A 35 1.27 -19.15 6.52
N LEU A 36 2.47 -19.74 6.58
CA LEU A 36 3.00 -20.56 5.50
C LEU A 36 2.11 -21.79 5.23
N GLN A 37 1.63 -22.45 6.28
CA GLN A 37 0.65 -23.55 6.14
C GLN A 37 -0.64 -23.12 5.44
N LEU A 38 -1.14 -21.89 5.67
CA LEU A 38 -2.30 -21.36 4.94
C LEU A 38 -2.02 -21.16 3.45
N PHE A 39 -0.81 -20.68 3.10
CA PHE A 39 -0.41 -20.51 1.70
C PHE A 39 -0.28 -21.87 0.99
N GLU A 40 0.40 -22.83 1.59
CA GLU A 40 0.73 -24.11 0.97
C GLU A 40 -0.43 -25.11 0.97
N ASN A 41 -1.16 -25.21 2.09
CA ASN A 41 -2.09 -26.32 2.33
C ASN A 41 -3.55 -25.86 2.42
N GLY A 42 -3.81 -24.57 2.65
CA GLY A 42 -5.17 -24.04 2.74
C GLY A 42 -5.90 -24.11 1.40
N SER A 43 -7.09 -24.69 1.34
CA SER A 43 -7.94 -24.52 0.15
C SER A 43 -8.41 -23.07 0.04
N LEU A 44 -8.69 -22.60 -1.18
CA LEU A 44 -9.13 -21.22 -1.38
C LEU A 44 -10.43 -20.91 -0.62
N ALA A 45 -11.37 -21.87 -0.60
CA ALA A 45 -12.61 -21.76 0.16
C ALA A 45 -12.35 -21.68 1.68
N PHE A 46 -11.37 -22.44 2.18
CA PHE A 46 -11.00 -22.43 3.59
C PHE A 46 -10.45 -21.07 4.03
N VAL A 47 -9.41 -20.56 3.34
CA VAL A 47 -8.82 -19.26 3.70
C VAL A 47 -9.80 -18.10 3.46
N GLY A 48 -10.60 -18.16 2.39
CA GLY A 48 -11.64 -17.18 2.11
C GLY A 48 -12.70 -17.13 3.22
N GLY A 49 -13.18 -18.29 3.68
CA GLY A 49 -14.13 -18.38 4.78
C GLY A 49 -13.60 -17.80 6.09
N LEU A 50 -12.34 -18.08 6.43
CA LEU A 50 -11.67 -17.50 7.61
C LEU A 50 -11.54 -15.98 7.49
N ALA A 51 -11.08 -15.48 6.33
CA ALA A 51 -10.90 -14.06 6.09
C ALA A 51 -12.23 -13.29 6.11
N ASN A 52 -13.29 -13.86 5.51
CA ASN A 52 -14.62 -13.26 5.50
C ASN A 52 -15.20 -13.19 6.92
N TYR A 53 -15.02 -14.25 7.72
CA TYR A 53 -15.40 -14.25 9.13
C TYR A 53 -14.76 -13.08 9.90
N ILE A 54 -13.45 -12.87 9.74
CA ILE A 54 -12.74 -11.74 10.37
C ILE A 54 -13.28 -10.40 9.84
N ARG A 55 -13.50 -10.28 8.53
CA ARG A 55 -14.01 -9.05 7.89
C ARG A 55 -15.40 -8.68 8.40
N GLU A 56 -16.32 -9.63 8.46
CA GLU A 56 -17.68 -9.41 8.97
C GLU A 56 -17.67 -9.11 10.47
N GLN A 57 -16.81 -9.77 11.24
CA GLN A 57 -16.66 -9.48 12.66
C GLN A 57 -16.14 -8.05 12.90
N LYS A 58 -15.19 -7.57 12.10
CA LYS A 58 -14.61 -6.22 12.23
C LYS A 58 -15.49 -5.12 11.63
N HIS A 59 -16.24 -5.40 10.56
CA HIS A 59 -16.86 -4.35 9.74
C HIS A 59 -18.32 -4.61 9.34
N GLY A 60 -18.91 -5.74 9.75
CA GLY A 60 -20.21 -6.20 9.25
C GLY A 60 -20.22 -6.25 7.72
N ASP A 61 -21.23 -5.66 7.10
CA ASP A 61 -21.37 -5.53 5.64
C ASP A 61 -20.79 -4.22 5.07
N THR A 62 -20.17 -3.38 5.92
CA THR A 62 -19.68 -2.07 5.49
C THR A 62 -18.49 -2.20 4.56
N THR A 63 -18.55 -1.55 3.40
CA THR A 63 -17.41 -1.39 2.49
C THR A 63 -17.11 0.09 2.34
N TYR A 64 -15.88 0.49 2.69
CA TYR A 64 -15.44 1.89 2.69
C TYR A 64 -14.89 2.30 1.33
N PHE A 65 -15.06 3.57 1.00
CA PHE A 65 -14.41 4.28 -0.09
C PHE A 65 -14.31 5.76 0.29
N ASN A 66 -13.43 6.53 -0.34
CA ASN A 66 -13.39 7.98 -0.18
C ASN A 66 -13.38 8.70 -1.55
N ARG A 67 -13.49 10.03 -1.54
CA ARG A 67 -13.44 10.85 -2.74
C ARG A 67 -12.11 11.59 -2.79
N ASN A 68 -11.16 11.00 -3.50
CA ASN A 68 -9.83 11.55 -3.71
C ASN A 68 -9.57 11.88 -5.20
N PHE A 69 -8.52 12.65 -5.46
CA PHE A 69 -7.94 12.81 -6.80
C PHE A 69 -6.43 12.73 -6.72
N HIS A 70 -5.81 12.43 -7.86
CA HIS A 70 -4.37 12.25 -7.97
C HIS A 70 -3.70 13.44 -8.63
N ILE A 71 -2.57 13.88 -8.08
CA ILE A 71 -1.62 14.75 -8.75
C ILE A 71 -0.32 13.98 -8.90
N GLU A 72 0.17 13.95 -10.12
CA GLU A 72 1.43 13.33 -10.45
C GLU A 72 2.44 14.38 -10.89
N PRO A 73 3.33 14.82 -9.99
CA PRO A 73 4.26 15.90 -10.30
C PRO A 73 5.12 15.59 -11.53
N THR A 74 5.52 14.34 -11.68
CA THR A 74 6.41 13.88 -12.75
C THR A 74 6.31 12.37 -12.91
N ASN A 75 6.51 11.87 -14.13
CA ASN A 75 6.78 10.46 -14.38
C ASN A 75 8.29 10.18 -14.60
N VAL A 76 9.15 11.18 -14.47
CA VAL A 76 10.62 11.04 -14.55
C VAL A 76 11.18 10.63 -13.18
N CYS A 77 12.02 9.60 -13.16
CA CYS A 77 12.56 9.01 -11.94
C CYS A 77 14.07 8.77 -12.01
N VAL A 78 14.79 9.04 -10.92
CA VAL A 78 16.22 8.71 -10.78
C VAL A 78 16.48 7.23 -10.48
N PHE A 79 15.45 6.48 -10.09
CA PHE A 79 15.55 5.06 -9.76
C PHE A 79 15.12 4.18 -10.93
N SER A 80 15.73 3.00 -11.04
CA SER A 80 15.37 1.98 -12.02
C SER A 80 14.68 0.80 -11.33
N CYS A 81 13.38 0.61 -11.54
CA CYS A 81 12.64 -0.52 -11.00
C CYS A 81 12.19 -1.44 -12.13
N ASN A 82 12.52 -2.72 -12.03
CA ASN A 82 12.32 -3.66 -13.14
C ASN A 82 10.85 -3.95 -13.44
N PHE A 83 9.95 -3.70 -12.48
CA PHE A 83 8.49 -3.84 -12.62
C PHE A 83 7.76 -2.54 -12.96
N CYS A 84 8.43 -1.38 -12.92
CA CYS A 84 7.74 -0.10 -13.10
C CYS A 84 7.62 0.22 -14.59
N SER A 85 6.42 0.06 -15.14
CA SER A 85 6.13 0.38 -16.54
C SER A 85 5.97 1.88 -16.80
N TYR A 86 5.84 2.63 -15.72
CA TYR A 86 5.34 3.98 -15.75
C TYR A 86 6.46 5.03 -15.79
N SER A 87 7.46 4.89 -14.92
CA SER A 87 8.52 5.88 -14.80
C SER A 87 9.43 5.88 -16.04
N ARG A 88 9.91 7.07 -16.42
CA ARG A 88 11.01 7.25 -17.36
C ARG A 88 12.28 7.51 -16.58
N LEU A 89 13.36 6.80 -16.91
CA LEU A 89 14.65 7.07 -16.29
C LEU A 89 15.02 8.53 -16.52
N TYR A 90 15.67 9.15 -15.54
CA TYR A 90 16.09 10.55 -15.64
C TYR A 90 17.00 10.84 -16.86
N ALA A 91 17.70 9.81 -17.37
CA ALA A 91 18.48 9.87 -18.61
C ALA A 91 17.60 10.07 -19.87
N HIS A 92 16.31 9.76 -19.79
CA HIS A 92 15.29 9.86 -20.83
C HIS A 92 14.14 10.79 -20.41
N LYS A 93 14.46 11.85 -19.67
CA LYS A 93 13.46 12.77 -19.10
C LYS A 93 12.62 13.49 -20.16
N GLU A 94 13.10 13.58 -21.39
CA GLU A 94 12.39 14.09 -22.55
C GLU A 94 11.15 13.26 -22.93
N ASP A 95 11.09 11.98 -22.52
CA ASP A 95 9.93 11.11 -22.70
C ASP A 95 8.89 11.25 -21.57
N GLY A 96 9.17 12.14 -20.60
CA GLY A 96 8.34 12.39 -19.43
C GLY A 96 7.82 13.81 -19.34
N TRP A 97 7.30 14.16 -18.16
CA TRP A 97 6.88 15.51 -17.83
C TRP A 97 7.32 15.93 -16.43
N GLU A 98 7.44 17.23 -16.24
CA GLU A 98 7.72 17.88 -14.96
C GLU A 98 6.65 18.98 -14.77
N LEU A 99 5.65 18.76 -13.92
CA LEU A 99 4.64 19.77 -13.60
C LEU A 99 5.24 20.86 -12.70
N SER A 100 4.93 22.11 -13.00
CA SER A 100 5.21 23.24 -12.10
C SER A 100 4.24 23.28 -10.90
N ILE A 101 4.62 24.00 -9.85
CA ILE A 101 3.73 24.26 -8.70
C ILE A 101 2.42 24.89 -9.15
N ASP A 102 2.47 25.85 -10.07
CA ASP A 102 1.27 26.54 -10.55
C ASP A 102 0.35 25.59 -11.33
N GLN A 103 0.92 24.71 -12.17
CA GLN A 103 0.13 23.68 -12.87
C GLN A 103 -0.54 22.72 -11.89
N MET A 104 0.17 22.26 -10.86
CA MET A 104 -0.41 21.40 -9.82
C MET A 104 -1.49 22.12 -9.00
N LEU A 105 -1.28 23.40 -8.69
CA LEU A 105 -2.27 24.21 -7.99
C LEU A 105 -3.52 24.45 -8.86
N ASP A 106 -3.36 24.60 -10.18
CA ASP A 106 -4.50 24.70 -11.10
C ASP A 106 -5.29 23.40 -11.19
N ILE A 107 -4.63 22.23 -11.08
CA ILE A 107 -5.32 20.95 -10.90
C ILE A 107 -6.14 20.99 -9.60
N VAL A 108 -5.56 21.41 -8.46
CA VAL A 108 -6.29 21.52 -7.18
C VAL A 108 -7.52 22.43 -7.31
N LYS A 109 -7.37 23.60 -7.92
CA LYS A 109 -8.47 24.55 -8.17
C LYS A 109 -9.57 23.97 -9.06
N SER A 110 -9.24 23.09 -10.00
CA SER A 110 -10.24 22.42 -10.84
C SER A 110 -11.21 21.51 -10.06
N TYR A 111 -10.87 21.18 -8.80
CA TYR A 111 -11.72 20.45 -7.86
C TYR A 111 -12.44 21.35 -6.85
N ASP A 112 -12.38 22.67 -7.00
CA ASP A 112 -13.16 23.59 -6.16
C ASP A 112 -14.67 23.38 -6.36
N GLY A 113 -15.42 23.47 -5.27
CA GLY A 113 -16.85 23.15 -5.25
C GLY A 113 -17.20 21.66 -5.39
N LYS A 114 -16.23 20.77 -5.68
CA LYS A 114 -16.44 19.32 -5.68
C LYS A 114 -16.24 18.74 -4.26
N PRO A 115 -17.04 17.73 -3.84
CA PRO A 115 -16.97 17.11 -2.51
C PRO A 115 -15.80 16.13 -2.39
N ILE A 116 -14.60 16.59 -2.75
CA ILE A 116 -13.33 15.90 -2.57
C ILE A 116 -12.82 16.17 -1.15
N THR A 117 -12.34 15.13 -0.49
CA THR A 117 -11.82 15.22 0.88
C THR A 117 -10.29 15.15 0.93
N GLU A 118 -9.66 14.61 -0.11
CA GLU A 118 -8.24 14.26 -0.08
C GLU A 118 -7.58 14.41 -1.47
N VAL A 119 -6.34 14.86 -1.49
CA VAL A 119 -5.45 14.80 -2.66
C VAL A 119 -4.32 13.81 -2.42
N HIS A 120 -4.04 12.96 -3.41
CA HIS A 120 -2.94 12.01 -3.42
C HIS A 120 -1.84 12.54 -4.33
N ILE A 121 -0.65 12.77 -3.79
CA ILE A 121 0.49 13.30 -4.55
C ILE A 121 1.62 12.28 -4.52
N VAL A 122 1.78 11.52 -5.61
CA VAL A 122 2.88 10.56 -5.79
C VAL A 122 3.35 10.60 -7.25
N GLY A 123 4.62 10.28 -7.49
CA GLY A 123 5.18 10.21 -8.84
C GLY A 123 6.60 9.67 -8.88
N GLY A 124 7.32 10.02 -9.94
CA GLY A 124 8.75 9.74 -10.06
C GLY A 124 9.60 10.61 -9.13
N VAL A 125 10.79 10.12 -8.78
CA VAL A 125 11.74 10.86 -7.94
C VAL A 125 12.62 11.74 -8.82
N HIS A 126 12.45 13.05 -8.73
CA HIS A 126 13.11 14.01 -9.60
C HIS A 126 14.04 14.97 -8.83
N PRO A 127 15.31 15.19 -9.25
CA PRO A 127 16.28 15.99 -8.48
C PRO A 127 15.89 17.45 -8.23
N LYS A 128 15.09 18.06 -9.13
CA LYS A 128 14.64 19.45 -8.97
C LYS A 128 13.41 19.59 -8.06
N MET A 129 12.64 18.51 -7.88
CA MET A 129 11.46 18.49 -7.01
C MET A 129 11.91 18.10 -5.60
N ASN A 130 12.68 18.98 -4.99
CA ASN A 130 13.28 18.76 -3.68
C ASN A 130 12.29 19.11 -2.55
N MET A 131 12.76 18.97 -1.30
CA MET A 131 11.94 19.25 -0.12
C MET A 131 11.37 20.68 -0.09
N ALA A 132 12.14 21.69 -0.49
CA ALA A 132 11.68 23.07 -0.50
C ALA A 132 10.56 23.29 -1.54
N TYR A 133 10.69 22.68 -2.73
CA TYR A 133 9.68 22.70 -3.77
C TYR A 133 8.33 22.14 -3.27
N PHE A 134 8.36 20.99 -2.59
CA PHE A 134 7.16 20.36 -2.09
C PHE A 134 6.57 21.03 -0.84
N ILE A 135 7.40 21.63 0.03
CA ILE A 135 6.92 22.50 1.11
C ILE A 135 6.12 23.68 0.54
N GLU A 136 6.66 24.36 -0.48
CA GLU A 136 5.97 25.48 -1.13
C GLU A 136 4.63 25.03 -1.74
N LEU A 137 4.62 23.88 -2.45
CA LEU A 137 3.39 23.30 -3.00
C LEU A 137 2.35 23.05 -1.91
N MET A 138 2.70 22.35 -0.83
CA MET A 138 1.75 22.02 0.24
C MET A 138 1.21 23.27 0.94
N GLN A 139 2.07 24.26 1.21
CA GLN A 139 1.64 25.53 1.79
C GLN A 139 0.66 26.27 0.88
N LYS A 140 0.91 26.30 -0.43
CA LYS A 140 -0.03 26.87 -1.41
C LYS A 140 -1.35 26.12 -1.47
N ILE A 141 -1.32 24.79 -1.44
CA ILE A 141 -2.53 23.95 -1.39
C ILE A 141 -3.33 24.25 -0.13
N LYS A 142 -2.69 24.27 1.04
CA LYS A 142 -3.34 24.56 2.34
C LYS A 142 -3.84 25.99 2.43
N ALA A 143 -3.15 26.96 1.85
CA ALA A 143 -3.61 28.35 1.79
C ALA A 143 -4.87 28.49 0.91
N HIS A 144 -4.92 27.79 -0.22
CA HIS A 144 -6.07 27.80 -1.13
C HIS A 144 -7.27 27.01 -0.59
N ARG A 145 -7.03 25.81 -0.07
CA ARG A 145 -8.06 24.89 0.43
C ARG A 145 -7.65 24.25 1.76
N PRO A 146 -7.78 24.97 2.90
CA PRO A 146 -7.31 24.51 4.21
C PRO A 146 -7.86 23.16 4.67
N GLY A 147 -9.11 22.84 4.28
CA GLY A 147 -9.77 21.59 4.63
C GLY A 147 -9.46 20.40 3.73
N LEU A 148 -8.61 20.56 2.69
CA LEU A 148 -8.18 19.43 1.85
C LEU A 148 -7.07 18.64 2.56
N HIS A 149 -7.29 17.35 2.76
CA HIS A 149 -6.28 16.44 3.29
C HIS A 149 -5.22 16.15 2.23
N VAL A 150 -3.95 16.36 2.57
CA VAL A 150 -2.79 16.13 1.71
C VAL A 150 -2.14 14.81 2.11
N LYS A 151 -2.41 13.78 1.30
CA LYS A 151 -1.71 12.50 1.36
C LYS A 151 -0.65 12.48 0.28
N ALA A 152 0.62 12.60 0.66
CA ALA A 152 1.68 12.77 -0.32
C ALA A 152 2.95 12.00 0.03
N PHE A 153 3.67 11.63 -1.02
CA PHE A 153 5.01 11.05 -1.01
C PHE A 153 5.10 9.65 -0.41
N THR A 154 5.69 8.74 -1.16
CA THR A 154 6.16 7.46 -0.66
C THR A 154 7.43 7.64 0.19
N ALA A 155 7.75 6.65 1.03
CA ALA A 155 9.02 6.66 1.76
C ALA A 155 10.25 6.70 0.84
N VAL A 156 10.12 6.27 -0.43
CA VAL A 156 11.19 6.37 -1.44
C VAL A 156 11.48 7.82 -1.81
N GLU A 157 10.43 8.61 -2.04
CA GLU A 157 10.56 10.05 -2.32
C GLU A 157 11.10 10.79 -1.09
N LEU A 158 10.59 10.47 0.10
CA LEU A 158 11.00 11.08 1.37
C LEU A 158 12.46 10.80 1.70
N ASP A 159 12.92 9.55 1.59
CA ASP A 159 14.33 9.19 1.79
C ASP A 159 15.25 10.02 0.88
N TYR A 160 14.92 10.10 -0.41
CA TYR A 160 15.71 10.88 -1.36
C TYR A 160 15.75 12.35 -0.98
N MET A 161 14.60 12.95 -0.65
CA MET A 161 14.51 14.34 -0.24
C MET A 161 15.33 14.63 1.03
N PHE A 162 15.22 13.78 2.06
CA PHE A 162 15.92 13.98 3.33
C PHE A 162 17.43 13.84 3.17
N ARG A 163 17.92 12.84 2.42
CA ARG A 163 19.35 12.70 2.11
C ARG A 163 19.89 13.91 1.34
N LYS A 164 19.15 14.43 0.36
CA LYS A 164 19.56 15.63 -0.39
C LYS A 164 19.54 16.89 0.47
N ALA A 165 18.59 17.01 1.39
CA ALA A 165 18.51 18.10 2.36
C ALA A 165 19.50 17.96 3.53
N LYS A 166 20.18 16.82 3.66
CA LYS A 166 21.06 16.45 4.80
C LYS A 166 20.32 16.51 6.14
N LEU A 167 19.08 16.03 6.15
CA LEU A 167 18.24 15.96 7.35
C LEU A 167 18.12 14.52 7.83
N SER A 168 17.91 14.34 9.13
CA SER A 168 17.42 13.06 9.65
C SER A 168 15.97 12.82 9.18
N THR A 169 15.52 11.56 9.25
CA THR A 169 14.13 11.20 8.95
C THR A 169 13.15 11.98 9.83
N GLU A 170 13.43 12.12 11.12
CA GLU A 170 12.60 12.83 12.09
C GLU A 170 12.53 14.33 11.80
N GLU A 171 13.68 14.95 11.49
CA GLU A 171 13.75 16.37 11.13
C GLU A 171 12.98 16.65 9.84
N GLY A 172 13.19 15.80 8.83
CA GLY A 172 12.54 15.88 7.53
C GLY A 172 11.02 15.75 7.65
N MET A 173 10.55 14.70 8.32
CA MET A 173 9.13 14.46 8.55
C MET A 173 8.48 15.59 9.35
N LYS A 174 9.14 16.10 10.39
CA LYS A 174 8.63 17.22 11.20
C LYS A 174 8.44 18.48 10.36
N GLN A 175 9.38 18.79 9.47
CA GLN A 175 9.27 19.95 8.58
C GLN A 175 8.14 19.79 7.56
N LEU A 176 7.99 18.60 6.94
CA LEU A 176 6.91 18.35 5.99
C LEU A 176 5.53 18.37 6.66
N HIS A 177 5.41 17.77 7.85
CA HIS A 177 4.18 17.83 8.63
C HIS A 177 3.79 19.27 8.97
N ALA A 178 4.74 20.08 9.45
CA ALA A 178 4.51 21.51 9.72
C ALA A 178 4.13 22.31 8.46
N ALA A 179 4.54 21.87 7.27
CA ALA A 179 4.19 22.50 5.99
C ALA A 179 2.80 22.10 5.47
N GLY A 180 2.12 21.14 6.11
CA GLY A 180 0.77 20.73 5.76
C GLY A 180 0.64 19.32 5.19
N LEU A 181 1.65 18.45 5.36
CA LEU A 181 1.52 17.02 5.08
C LEU A 181 0.70 16.34 6.18
N ASP A 182 -0.44 15.74 5.82
CA ASP A 182 -1.36 15.16 6.80
C ASP A 182 -1.21 13.64 6.97
N SER A 183 -0.81 12.91 5.92
CA SER A 183 -0.61 11.45 5.98
C SER A 183 0.28 10.95 4.85
N LEU A 184 0.77 9.72 4.98
CA LEU A 184 1.57 9.08 3.93
C LEU A 184 0.76 8.01 3.16
N PRO A 185 0.84 7.95 1.82
CA PRO A 185 0.48 6.75 1.07
C PRO A 185 1.43 5.59 1.41
N GLY A 186 1.08 4.38 0.98
CA GLY A 186 1.85 3.17 1.34
C GLY A 186 2.84 2.67 0.30
N GLY A 187 3.03 3.39 -0.81
CA GLY A 187 3.86 2.93 -1.94
C GLY A 187 5.35 2.81 -1.61
N GLY A 188 6.10 2.14 -2.48
CA GLY A 188 7.56 2.00 -2.38
C GLY A 188 8.06 0.90 -1.44
N ALA A 189 7.15 0.18 -0.80
CA ALA A 189 7.46 -0.94 0.08
C ALA A 189 7.92 -2.17 -0.73
N GLU A 190 7.28 -2.44 -1.86
CA GLU A 190 7.56 -3.57 -2.77
C GLU A 190 7.56 -4.93 -2.04
N ILE A 191 8.65 -5.69 -2.10
CA ILE A 191 9.00 -6.76 -1.17
C ILE A 191 10.19 -6.28 -0.33
N PHE A 192 10.16 -6.57 0.98
CA PHE A 192 11.19 -6.10 1.90
C PHE A 192 12.43 -6.99 1.90
N HIS A 193 12.25 -8.29 1.70
CA HIS A 193 13.35 -9.25 1.76
C HIS A 193 14.47 -8.86 0.76
N PRO A 194 15.73 -8.71 1.22
CA PRO A 194 16.82 -8.19 0.38
C PRO A 194 17.05 -8.99 -0.90
N GLU A 195 16.89 -10.32 -0.86
CA GLU A 195 17.02 -11.20 -2.03
C GLU A 195 16.16 -10.73 -3.21
N ILE A 196 14.90 -10.38 -2.93
CA ILE A 196 13.97 -9.93 -3.96
C ILE A 196 14.20 -8.46 -4.28
N ARG A 197 14.43 -7.64 -3.25
CA ARG A 197 14.59 -6.19 -3.41
C ARG A 197 15.79 -5.85 -4.31
N GLU A 198 16.92 -6.55 -4.15
CA GLU A 198 18.12 -6.43 -4.99
C GLU A 198 17.80 -6.71 -6.46
N GLN A 199 16.94 -7.69 -6.74
CA GLN A 199 16.59 -8.08 -8.11
C GLN A 199 15.60 -7.11 -8.77
N ILE A 200 14.73 -6.43 -8.01
CA ILE A 200 13.62 -5.66 -8.59
C ILE A 200 13.76 -4.15 -8.44
N CYS A 201 14.51 -3.66 -7.42
CA CYS A 201 14.62 -2.24 -7.11
C CYS A 201 15.79 -1.87 -6.16
N ALA A 202 17.00 -2.39 -6.41
CA ALA A 202 18.18 -2.22 -5.54
C ALA A 202 18.51 -0.75 -5.16
N ASP A 203 18.26 0.20 -6.07
CA ASP A 203 18.67 1.60 -5.88
C ASP A 203 17.79 2.39 -4.90
N LYS A 204 16.59 1.89 -4.57
CA LYS A 204 15.65 2.56 -3.67
C LYS A 204 16.07 2.40 -2.21
N VAL A 205 15.45 3.21 -1.33
CA VAL A 205 15.53 2.97 0.12
C VAL A 205 15.21 1.51 0.45
N ASN A 206 15.97 0.90 1.35
CA ASN A 206 15.74 -0.47 1.77
C ASN A 206 14.53 -0.56 2.73
N ALA A 207 14.21 -1.76 3.19
CA ALA A 207 13.07 -1.99 4.06
C ALA A 207 13.18 -1.28 5.43
N ASP A 208 14.38 -1.22 6.01
CA ASP A 208 14.59 -0.54 7.31
C ASP A 208 14.37 0.97 7.19
N GLY A 209 14.87 1.58 6.11
CA GLY A 209 14.65 2.99 5.84
C GLY A 209 13.17 3.30 5.52
N TRP A 210 12.49 2.41 4.78
CA TRP A 210 11.05 2.54 4.54
C TRP A 210 10.27 2.53 5.87
N LEU A 211 10.53 1.53 6.74
CA LEU A 211 9.88 1.42 8.05
C LEU A 211 10.21 2.60 8.98
N SER A 212 11.45 3.08 8.97
CA SER A 212 11.88 4.24 9.77
C SER A 212 11.11 5.52 9.41
N ILE A 213 10.85 5.76 8.12
CA ILE A 213 10.06 6.92 7.68
C ILE A 213 8.62 6.84 8.16
N HIS A 214 7.99 5.67 8.04
CA HIS A 214 6.64 5.46 8.53
C HIS A 214 6.57 5.55 10.07
N GLU A 215 7.57 5.00 10.78
CA GLU A 215 7.69 5.17 12.23
C GLU A 215 7.77 6.65 12.63
N ALA A 216 8.61 7.45 11.97
CA ALA A 216 8.73 8.87 12.25
C ALA A 216 7.43 9.63 11.99
N ALA A 217 6.69 9.29 10.93
CA ALA A 217 5.36 9.85 10.68
C ALA A 217 4.37 9.50 11.80
N HIS A 218 4.35 8.23 12.24
CA HIS A 218 3.46 7.78 13.30
C HIS A 218 3.78 8.45 14.66
N ASN A 219 5.06 8.66 14.96
CA ASN A 219 5.50 9.38 16.16
C ASN A 219 5.10 10.87 16.16
N LEU A 220 4.77 11.44 15.00
CA LEU A 220 4.18 12.77 14.87
C LEU A 220 2.64 12.76 14.95
N GLY A 221 2.03 11.60 15.17
CA GLY A 221 0.58 11.43 15.18
C GLY A 221 -0.07 11.33 13.80
N MET A 222 0.74 11.21 12.74
CA MET A 222 0.23 11.03 11.37
C MET A 222 -0.16 9.57 11.13
N HIS A 223 -1.14 9.36 10.24
CA HIS A 223 -1.44 8.05 9.71
C HIS A 223 -0.67 7.76 8.43
N SER A 224 -0.47 6.48 8.15
CA SER A 224 0.04 6.03 6.85
C SER A 224 -0.63 4.74 6.39
N ASN A 225 -0.36 4.34 5.15
CA ASN A 225 -0.73 3.02 4.64
C ASN A 225 0.53 2.17 4.39
N ALA A 226 0.35 0.88 4.16
CA ALA A 226 1.42 -0.02 3.73
C ALA A 226 1.00 -0.81 2.48
N THR A 227 1.90 -0.98 1.53
CA THR A 227 1.67 -1.79 0.33
C THR A 227 2.57 -3.01 0.32
N MET A 228 2.22 -4.03 -0.47
CA MET A 228 3.11 -5.13 -0.81
C MET A 228 2.95 -5.48 -2.28
N LEU A 229 4.02 -5.38 -3.08
CA LEU A 229 4.02 -5.84 -4.47
C LEU A 229 4.12 -7.37 -4.49
N TYR A 230 3.18 -8.04 -5.14
CA TYR A 230 3.12 -9.51 -5.12
C TYR A 230 2.82 -10.11 -6.50
N GLY A 231 3.03 -11.42 -6.64
CA GLY A 231 2.70 -12.19 -7.82
C GLY A 231 3.76 -12.08 -8.92
N HIS A 232 5.03 -11.89 -8.54
CA HIS A 232 6.17 -11.82 -9.44
C HIS A 232 7.16 -12.95 -9.14
N ILE A 233 8.39 -12.62 -8.73
CA ILE A 233 9.49 -13.58 -8.50
C ILE A 233 9.60 -14.02 -7.04
N GLU A 234 8.79 -13.44 -6.15
CA GLU A 234 8.86 -13.72 -4.72
C GLU A 234 8.22 -15.06 -4.34
N LYS A 235 8.64 -15.61 -3.20
CA LYS A 235 8.08 -16.81 -2.59
C LYS A 235 7.15 -16.43 -1.44
N TYR A 236 6.38 -17.37 -0.91
CA TYR A 236 5.47 -17.11 0.21
C TYR A 236 6.21 -16.62 1.45
N GLU A 237 7.40 -17.14 1.73
CA GLU A 237 8.24 -16.72 2.86
C GLU A 237 8.63 -15.24 2.75
N HIS A 238 8.85 -14.73 1.53
CA HIS A 238 9.13 -13.30 1.31
C HIS A 238 7.90 -12.42 1.59
N ARG A 239 6.69 -12.91 1.28
CA ARG A 239 5.44 -12.22 1.62
C ARG A 239 5.18 -12.22 3.12
N ILE A 240 5.47 -13.35 3.79
CA ILE A 240 5.34 -13.49 5.23
C ILE A 240 6.34 -12.58 5.95
N ASP A 241 7.61 -12.56 5.54
CA ASP A 241 8.61 -11.61 6.07
C ASP A 241 8.13 -10.17 5.93
N HIS A 242 7.64 -9.80 4.75
CA HIS A 242 7.12 -8.46 4.51
C HIS A 242 5.96 -8.11 5.46
N MET A 243 4.93 -8.96 5.53
CA MET A 243 3.77 -8.75 6.40
C MET A 243 4.16 -8.78 7.88
N ARG A 244 5.11 -9.63 8.30
CA ARG A 244 5.58 -9.70 9.69
C ARG A 244 6.18 -8.36 10.10
N ARG A 245 7.08 -7.81 9.29
CA ARG A 245 7.74 -6.53 9.58
C ARG A 245 6.76 -5.37 9.65
N LEU A 246 5.75 -5.36 8.78
CA LEU A 246 4.64 -4.40 8.87
C LEU A 246 3.84 -4.58 10.18
N ARG A 247 3.51 -5.82 10.54
CA ARG A 247 2.79 -6.17 11.76
C ARG A 247 3.55 -5.75 13.02
N GLU A 248 4.87 -5.95 13.07
CA GLU A 248 5.74 -5.54 14.17
C GLU A 248 5.80 -4.02 14.33
N LEU A 249 5.94 -3.26 13.23
CA LEU A 249 5.90 -1.80 13.31
C LEU A 249 4.51 -1.28 13.71
N GLN A 250 3.46 -1.96 13.25
CA GLN A 250 2.09 -1.64 13.65
C GLN A 250 1.86 -1.90 15.14
N ASP A 251 2.40 -2.98 15.72
CA ASP A 251 2.35 -3.20 17.17
C ASP A 251 3.06 -2.08 17.96
N LYS A 252 4.15 -1.55 17.41
CA LYS A 252 4.94 -0.49 18.04
C LYS A 252 4.26 0.88 17.99
N THR A 253 3.62 1.21 16.88
CA THR A 253 3.20 2.60 16.59
C THR A 253 1.72 2.78 16.35
N GLY A 254 0.99 1.74 15.92
CA GLY A 254 -0.44 1.79 15.62
C GLY A 254 -0.85 2.74 14.49
N GLY A 255 0.11 3.31 13.75
CA GLY A 255 -0.17 4.41 12.81
C GLY A 255 -0.59 3.97 11.40
N PHE A 256 -0.45 2.69 11.04
CA PHE A 256 -0.97 2.20 9.77
C PHE A 256 -2.49 2.09 9.80
N ASN A 257 -3.13 2.63 8.77
CA ASN A 257 -4.58 2.55 8.60
C ASN A 257 -4.98 1.38 7.68
N THR A 258 -4.23 1.17 6.60
CA THR A 258 -4.62 0.19 5.59
C THR A 258 -3.42 -0.58 5.03
N PHE A 259 -3.57 -1.89 4.89
CA PHE A 259 -2.70 -2.74 4.07
C PHE A 259 -3.26 -2.87 2.64
N ILE A 260 -2.38 -2.84 1.65
CA ILE A 260 -2.74 -2.75 0.23
C ILE A 260 -1.87 -3.71 -0.61
N PRO A 261 -2.35 -4.93 -0.89
CA PRO A 261 -1.72 -5.81 -1.87
C PRO A 261 -1.75 -5.16 -3.27
N LEU A 262 -0.59 -5.04 -3.91
CA LEU A 262 -0.44 -4.53 -5.27
C LEU A 262 0.01 -5.67 -6.18
N LYS A 263 -0.85 -6.05 -7.12
CA LYS A 263 -0.58 -7.11 -8.09
C LYS A 263 0.50 -6.69 -9.09
N PHE A 264 1.52 -7.50 -9.28
CA PHE A 264 2.47 -7.32 -10.37
C PHE A 264 1.78 -7.42 -11.74
N ARG A 265 2.14 -6.52 -12.65
CA ARG A 265 1.74 -6.53 -14.05
C ARG A 265 2.98 -6.60 -14.93
N ASN A 266 2.94 -7.45 -15.95
CA ASN A 266 4.13 -7.79 -16.75
C ASN A 266 4.22 -7.02 -18.08
N LYS A 267 3.41 -5.96 -18.26
CA LYS A 267 3.42 -5.16 -19.49
C LYS A 267 4.37 -3.98 -19.37
N ASP A 268 5.06 -3.67 -20.46
CA ASP A 268 5.86 -2.44 -20.64
C ASP A 268 6.93 -2.22 -19.56
N ASN A 269 7.54 -3.29 -19.04
CA ASN A 269 8.63 -3.24 -18.07
C ASN A 269 9.68 -4.34 -18.31
N ALA A 270 10.77 -4.31 -17.54
CA ALA A 270 11.91 -5.23 -17.69
C ALA A 270 11.61 -6.66 -17.20
N MET A 271 10.48 -6.88 -16.53
CA MET A 271 10.03 -8.18 -16.02
C MET A 271 8.92 -8.79 -16.89
N SER A 272 8.83 -8.40 -18.16
CA SER A 272 7.74 -8.85 -19.06
C SER A 272 7.71 -10.36 -19.34
N ASN A 273 8.79 -11.07 -19.06
CA ASN A 273 8.87 -12.53 -19.11
C ASN A 273 8.32 -13.23 -17.85
N VAL A 274 8.04 -12.50 -16.77
CA VAL A 274 7.47 -13.05 -15.54
C VAL A 274 5.95 -13.16 -15.72
N PRO A 275 5.34 -14.34 -15.51
CA PRO A 275 3.90 -14.51 -15.61
C PRO A 275 3.18 -13.79 -14.46
N GLU A 276 2.02 -13.21 -14.73
CA GLU A 276 1.16 -12.67 -13.67
C GLU A 276 0.49 -13.79 -12.86
N SER A 277 0.24 -13.53 -11.58
CA SER A 277 -0.52 -14.44 -10.71
C SER A 277 -1.95 -14.69 -11.24
N PRO A 278 -2.49 -15.92 -11.11
CA PRO A 278 -3.90 -16.17 -11.39
C PRO A 278 -4.82 -15.54 -10.32
N VAL A 279 -6.10 -15.34 -10.65
CA VAL A 279 -7.08 -14.74 -9.71
C VAL A 279 -7.21 -15.54 -8.41
N SER A 280 -7.08 -16.87 -8.47
CA SER A 280 -7.10 -17.72 -7.28
C SER A 280 -5.96 -17.39 -6.30
N GLU A 281 -4.80 -17.01 -6.82
CA GLU A 281 -3.64 -16.61 -6.02
C GLU A 281 -3.83 -15.20 -5.44
N ASP A 282 -4.43 -14.29 -6.22
CA ASP A 282 -4.81 -12.95 -5.72
C ASP A 282 -5.76 -13.07 -4.52
N MET A 283 -6.82 -13.88 -4.64
CA MET A 283 -7.81 -14.05 -3.57
C MET A 283 -7.22 -14.75 -2.35
N ARG A 284 -6.31 -15.71 -2.56
CA ARG A 284 -5.56 -16.36 -1.48
C ARG A 284 -4.74 -15.32 -0.69
N LEU A 285 -4.04 -14.43 -1.38
CA LEU A 285 -3.26 -13.40 -0.71
C LEU A 285 -4.15 -12.44 0.08
N TYR A 286 -5.26 -11.94 -0.49
CA TYR A 286 -6.18 -11.07 0.25
C TYR A 286 -6.70 -11.75 1.53
N ALA A 287 -7.11 -13.02 1.42
CA ALA A 287 -7.61 -13.76 2.56
C ALA A 287 -6.55 -13.94 3.64
N ILE A 288 -5.35 -14.40 3.25
CA ILE A 288 -4.27 -14.63 4.22
C ILE A 288 -3.78 -13.31 4.82
N ALA A 289 -3.73 -12.22 4.06
CA ALA A 289 -3.40 -10.90 4.59
C ALA A 289 -4.39 -10.46 5.67
N ARG A 290 -5.70 -10.68 5.47
CA ARG A 290 -6.72 -10.41 6.50
C ARG A 290 -6.52 -11.25 7.76
N ILE A 291 -6.14 -12.51 7.61
CA ILE A 291 -5.90 -13.42 8.74
C ILE A 291 -4.63 -13.04 9.50
N TYR A 292 -3.55 -12.74 8.77
CA TYR A 292 -2.22 -12.58 9.34
C TYR A 292 -1.97 -11.19 9.92
N LEU A 293 -2.44 -10.12 9.26
CA LEU A 293 -2.31 -8.73 9.71
C LEU A 293 -3.45 -8.37 10.67
N ASP A 294 -3.49 -9.06 11.81
CA ASP A 294 -4.54 -8.92 12.82
C ASP A 294 -4.69 -7.50 13.38
N ASN A 295 -3.61 -6.72 13.37
CA ASN A 295 -3.51 -5.36 13.91
C ASN A 295 -3.64 -4.23 12.85
N PHE A 296 -3.91 -4.56 11.59
CA PHE A 296 -4.31 -3.58 10.58
C PHE A 296 -5.84 -3.40 10.58
N PRO A 297 -6.36 -2.15 10.65
CA PRO A 297 -7.80 -1.94 10.66
C PRO A 297 -8.41 -2.28 9.30
N HIS A 298 -7.76 -1.91 8.20
CA HIS A 298 -8.32 -2.07 6.87
C HIS A 298 -7.43 -2.86 5.92
N LEU A 299 -8.08 -3.58 5.00
CA LEU A 299 -7.47 -4.24 3.85
C LEU A 299 -8.14 -3.67 2.59
N LYS A 300 -7.33 -3.10 1.71
CA LYS A 300 -7.82 -2.37 0.53
C LYS A 300 -7.55 -3.13 -0.77
N ALA A 301 -8.53 -3.09 -1.66
CA ALA A 301 -8.36 -3.48 -3.05
C ALA A 301 -8.44 -2.23 -3.95
N TYR A 302 -7.48 -2.10 -4.86
CA TYR A 302 -7.47 -1.03 -5.87
C TYR A 302 -8.23 -1.51 -7.12
N TRP A 303 -9.46 -1.02 -7.33
CA TRP A 303 -10.30 -1.55 -8.41
C TRP A 303 -9.75 -1.31 -9.83
N PRO A 304 -9.07 -0.17 -10.15
CA PRO A 304 -8.53 0.03 -11.49
C PRO A 304 -7.48 -1.02 -11.84
N MET A 305 -6.74 -1.49 -10.82
CA MET A 305 -5.76 -2.55 -10.99
C MET A 305 -6.43 -3.92 -11.20
N LEU A 306 -7.45 -4.28 -10.42
CA LEU A 306 -8.03 -5.63 -10.44
C LEU A 306 -9.11 -5.83 -11.50
N GLY A 307 -9.75 -4.74 -11.92
CA GLY A 307 -11.01 -4.77 -12.65
C GLY A 307 -12.21 -5.04 -11.73
N ARG A 308 -13.41 -4.68 -12.21
CA ARG A 308 -14.65 -4.69 -11.42
C ARG A 308 -14.97 -6.04 -10.78
N GLN A 309 -14.95 -7.13 -11.55
CA GLN A 309 -15.37 -8.45 -11.08
C GLN A 309 -14.46 -8.97 -9.96
N ASN A 310 -13.15 -8.84 -10.12
CA ASN A 310 -12.18 -9.26 -9.12
C ASN A 310 -12.25 -8.38 -7.87
N ALA A 311 -12.43 -7.06 -8.03
CA ALA A 311 -12.61 -6.15 -6.90
C ALA A 311 -13.89 -6.45 -6.09
N GLN A 312 -14.97 -6.93 -6.73
CA GLN A 312 -16.15 -7.40 -6.01
C GLN A 312 -15.89 -8.70 -5.27
N LEU A 313 -15.16 -9.64 -5.89
CA LEU A 313 -14.82 -10.92 -5.27
C LEU A 313 -14.00 -10.72 -3.99
N THR A 314 -13.06 -9.78 -3.97
CA THR A 314 -12.18 -9.55 -2.83
C THR A 314 -12.93 -9.21 -1.53
N LEU A 315 -14.15 -8.66 -1.64
CA LEU A 315 -15.02 -8.37 -0.49
C LEU A 315 -15.39 -9.61 0.33
N SER A 316 -15.44 -10.77 -0.33
CA SER A 316 -15.62 -12.09 0.30
C SER A 316 -14.30 -12.77 0.70
N PHE A 317 -13.15 -12.13 0.43
CA PHE A 317 -11.81 -12.61 0.77
C PHE A 317 -11.09 -11.63 1.71
N GLY A 318 -11.84 -10.92 2.55
CA GLY A 318 -11.30 -10.11 3.64
C GLY A 318 -11.15 -8.62 3.36
N VAL A 319 -11.38 -8.15 2.13
CA VAL A 319 -11.33 -6.72 1.79
C VAL A 319 -12.55 -5.99 2.36
N ASN A 320 -12.31 -4.82 2.94
CA ASN A 320 -13.35 -3.94 3.45
C ASN A 320 -13.23 -2.50 2.91
N ASP A 321 -12.18 -2.20 2.17
CA ASP A 321 -11.86 -0.87 1.64
C ASP A 321 -11.63 -0.99 0.12
N ILE A 322 -12.41 -0.26 -0.68
CA ILE A 322 -12.29 -0.24 -2.14
C ILE A 322 -11.87 1.16 -2.57
N ASP A 323 -10.76 1.25 -3.30
CA ASP A 323 -10.15 2.53 -3.67
C ASP A 323 -9.75 2.59 -5.15
N GLY A 324 -9.58 3.82 -5.61
CA GLY A 324 -9.42 4.23 -7.00
C GLY A 324 -9.74 5.72 -7.15
N THR A 325 -9.19 6.34 -8.18
CA THR A 325 -9.56 7.70 -8.56
C THR A 325 -10.97 7.70 -9.15
N ILE A 326 -11.95 8.17 -8.37
CA ILE A 326 -13.37 8.20 -8.77
C ILE A 326 -13.60 9.14 -9.98
N ASP A 327 -12.69 10.08 -10.26
CA ASP A 327 -12.80 11.09 -11.32
C ASP A 327 -11.80 10.88 -12.48
N ASP A 328 -11.37 9.64 -12.73
CA ASP A 328 -10.57 9.24 -13.91
C ASP A 328 -9.27 10.05 -14.13
N SER A 329 -8.69 10.55 -13.03
CA SER A 329 -7.54 11.47 -13.07
C SER A 329 -6.18 10.77 -13.19
N THR A 330 -6.17 9.44 -13.22
CA THR A 330 -4.94 8.64 -13.35
C THR A 330 -4.69 8.39 -14.83
N LYS A 331 -3.53 8.83 -15.33
CA LYS A 331 -3.14 8.72 -16.73
C LYS A 331 -2.69 7.32 -17.12
#